data_AF-A0AAE0MIT4-F1
#
_entry.id   AF-A0AAE0MIT4-F1
#
_cell.length_a   1.000
_cell.length_b   1.000
_cell.length_c   1.000
_cell.angle_alpha   90.00
_cell.angle_beta   90.00
_cell.angle_gamma   90.00
#
_symmetry.space_group_name_H-M   'P 1'
#
loop_
_entity.id
_entity.type
_entity.pdbx_description
1 polymer ?
#
loop_
_entity_poly.entity_id
_entity_poly.type
_entity_poly.pdbx_seq_one_letter_code
_entity_poly.pdbx_strand_id
1 'polypeptide(L)'
;MASQNTTGTLNGTDLLSQIITVYGPGGVLVEIPISIIDQMDISAICSVINYGSQLGACFIMLVVMLAMTPRARLRRVPSIVSVLALALNLIRVLLISLFYISDWNRFYTRVTGDIEFVARHWWNLSVVATVLSIPITVLIELSLIIQAWSMLQLWPTVQKWIALGLSVMLVLLTVAFSFFNSIMQALWILYSINEYLYAKAVYIGLFTASISWFCFLFIVRLLIHMYTNRSILPSLKGLKAMDMLIMTNGILMLIPGLSSRLPHFSPNPT
;
A
#
# COMPACT_ATOMS: atom_id res chain seq x y z
N MET A 1 65.04 9.72 -5.64
CA MET A 1 64.82 10.05 -4.21
C MET A 1 63.44 9.55 -3.84
N ALA A 2 63.39 8.42 -3.15
CA ALA A 2 62.20 7.93 -2.49
C ALA A 2 62.02 8.69 -1.17
N SER A 3 60.79 9.09 -0.85
CA SER A 3 60.34 9.17 0.53
C SER A 3 58.85 8.82 0.55
N GLN A 4 58.58 7.66 1.12
CA GLN A 4 57.27 7.15 1.45
C GLN A 4 56.59 8.07 2.48
N ASN A 5 55.26 8.15 2.44
CA ASN A 5 54.47 8.07 3.66
C ASN A 5 53.10 7.47 3.36
N THR A 6 53.14 6.17 3.07
CA THR A 6 51.99 5.27 3.09
C THR A 6 51.86 4.71 4.50
N THR A 7 51.34 5.51 5.43
CA THR A 7 50.83 5.02 6.73
C THR A 7 49.80 6.02 7.25
N GLY A 8 48.68 6.12 6.55
CA GLY A 8 47.42 6.42 7.23
C GLY A 8 47.05 5.14 7.96
N THR A 9 47.33 5.08 9.26
CA THR A 9 46.71 4.12 10.17
C THR A 9 45.21 4.12 9.91
N LEU A 10 44.70 3.06 9.27
CA LEU A 10 43.26 2.76 9.19
C LEU A 10 42.79 2.35 10.60
N ASN A 11 42.81 3.31 11.52
CA ASN A 11 42.22 3.18 12.84
C ASN A 11 40.71 3.19 12.65
N GLY A 12 40.11 2.04 12.32
CA GLY A 12 38.68 1.76 12.50
C GLY A 12 37.74 2.92 12.17
N THR A 13 38.04 3.70 11.14
CA THR A 13 37.18 4.80 10.69
C THR A 13 36.05 4.15 9.96
N ASP A 14 34.86 4.23 10.54
CA ASP A 14 33.62 3.66 10.05
C ASP A 14 33.45 4.00 8.55
N LEU A 15 33.85 3.09 7.65
CA LEU A 15 33.89 3.32 6.20
C LEU A 15 32.50 3.63 5.63
N LEU A 16 31.46 3.28 6.38
CA LEU A 16 30.06 3.53 6.11
C LEU A 16 29.65 5.00 6.34
N SER A 17 30.49 5.79 7.03
CA SER A 17 30.27 7.22 7.28
C SER A 17 30.94 8.15 6.25
N GLN A 18 31.56 7.59 5.21
CA GLN A 18 32.21 8.38 4.16
C GLN A 18 31.19 9.23 3.40
N ILE A 19 31.63 10.41 2.97
CA ILE A 19 30.82 11.33 2.17
C ILE A 19 31.31 11.24 0.72
N ILE A 20 30.34 11.15 -0.20
CA ILE A 20 30.57 11.19 -1.65
C ILE A 20 30.05 12.54 -2.14
N THR A 21 30.85 13.24 -2.96
CA THR A 21 30.45 14.51 -3.55
C THR A 21 30.07 14.30 -5.01
N VAL A 22 28.88 14.76 -5.39
CA VAL A 22 28.36 14.68 -6.76
C VAL A 22 28.09 16.10 -7.26
N TYR A 23 28.36 16.36 -8.54
CA TYR A 23 28.05 17.64 -9.17
C TYR A 23 26.56 17.69 -9.56
N GLY A 24 25.82 18.60 -8.94
CA GLY A 24 24.42 18.91 -9.27
C GLY A 24 24.28 20.01 -10.34
N PRO A 25 23.03 20.43 -10.63
CA PRO A 25 22.73 21.45 -11.62
C PRO A 25 23.51 22.74 -11.34
N GLY A 26 24.11 23.34 -12.39
CA GLY A 26 24.89 24.58 -12.25
C GLY A 26 26.28 24.40 -11.60
N GLY A 27 26.76 23.17 -11.45
CA GLY A 27 28.11 22.88 -10.90
C GLY A 27 28.19 22.94 -9.37
N VAL A 28 27.04 22.99 -8.69
CA VAL A 28 26.97 22.96 -7.22
C VAL A 28 27.39 21.57 -6.72
N LEU A 29 28.27 21.54 -5.73
CA LEU A 29 28.69 20.30 -5.08
C LEU A 29 27.63 19.86 -4.08
N VAL A 30 27.10 18.65 -4.27
CA VAL A 30 26.16 18.01 -3.36
C VAL A 30 26.94 16.94 -2.60
N GLU A 31 27.07 17.11 -1.29
CA GLU A 31 27.74 16.18 -0.39
C GLU A 31 26.73 15.18 0.19
N ILE A 32 26.91 13.89 -0.07
CA ILE A 32 26.00 12.82 0.38
C ILE A 32 26.77 11.80 1.21
N PRO A 33 26.39 11.59 2.47
CA PRO A 33 26.88 10.46 3.27
C PRO A 33 26.48 9.10 2.64
N ILE A 34 27.39 8.13 2.62
CA ILE A 34 27.13 6.76 2.15
C ILE A 34 25.97 6.11 2.93
N SER A 35 25.82 6.44 4.22
CA SER A 35 24.71 5.96 5.05
C SER A 35 23.33 6.35 4.51
N ILE A 36 23.19 7.51 3.85
CA ILE A 36 21.92 7.93 3.22
C ILE A 36 21.67 7.08 1.97
N ILE A 37 22.70 6.81 1.18
CA ILE A 37 22.60 5.99 -0.04
C ILE A 37 22.13 4.57 0.31
N ASP A 38 22.74 3.96 1.33
CA ASP A 38 22.37 2.62 1.78
C ASP A 38 20.93 2.57 2.30
N GLN A 39 20.50 3.57 3.09
CA GLN A 39 19.11 3.68 3.53
C GLN A 39 18.12 3.83 2.36
N MET A 40 18.48 4.60 1.34
CA MET A 40 17.65 4.80 0.15
C MET A 40 17.52 3.52 -0.69
N ASP A 41 18.60 2.75 -0.80
CA ASP A 41 18.63 1.48 -1.52
C ASP A 41 17.88 0.39 -0.76
N ILE A 42 18.11 0.24 0.55
CA ILE A 42 17.35 -0.68 1.41
C ILE A 42 15.86 -0.37 1.33
N SER A 43 15.47 0.90 1.41
CA SER A 43 14.07 1.32 1.32
C SER A 43 13.46 1.02 -0.06
N ALA A 44 14.23 1.21 -1.14
CA ALA A 44 13.79 0.90 -2.50
C ALA A 44 13.61 -0.61 -2.70
N ILE A 45 14.59 -1.42 -2.27
CA ILE A 45 14.53 -2.89 -2.35
C ILE A 45 13.34 -3.42 -1.55
N CYS A 46 13.17 -2.96 -0.31
CA CYS A 46 12.02 -3.32 0.52
C CYS A 46 10.70 -2.99 -0.18
N SER A 47 10.60 -1.83 -0.82
CA SER A 47 9.40 -1.42 -1.55
C SER A 47 9.14 -2.29 -2.78
N VAL A 48 10.17 -2.59 -3.57
CA VAL A 48 10.06 -3.46 -4.76
C VAL A 48 9.61 -4.87 -4.38
N ILE A 49 10.16 -5.45 -3.30
CA ILE A 49 9.75 -6.77 -2.79
C ILE A 49 8.27 -6.74 -2.36
N ASN A 50 7.84 -5.68 -1.66
CA ASN A 50 6.44 -5.54 -1.25
C ASN A 50 5.48 -5.40 -2.43
N TYR A 51 5.84 -4.66 -3.46
CA TYR A 51 5.01 -4.56 -4.67
C TYR A 51 5.04 -5.87 -5.47
N GLY A 52 6.19 -6.54 -5.56
CA GLY A 52 6.30 -7.85 -6.21
C GLY A 52 5.44 -8.92 -5.53
N SER A 53 5.42 -8.97 -4.20
CA SER A 53 4.57 -9.91 -3.45
C SER A 53 3.08 -9.60 -3.61
N GLN A 54 2.70 -8.31 -3.62
CA GLN A 54 1.33 -7.89 -3.89
C GLN A 54 0.86 -8.27 -5.30
N LEU A 55 1.74 -8.13 -6.30
CA LEU A 55 1.46 -8.53 -7.68
C LEU A 55 1.19 -10.03 -7.76
N GLY A 56 2.07 -10.86 -7.18
CA GLY A 56 1.89 -12.31 -7.15
C GLY A 56 0.61 -12.73 -6.42
N ALA A 57 0.32 -12.11 -5.28
CA ALA A 57 -0.90 -12.39 -4.51
C ALA A 57 -2.17 -12.03 -5.29
N CYS A 58 -2.21 -10.85 -5.93
CA CYS A 58 -3.36 -10.44 -6.73
C CYS A 58 -3.56 -11.34 -7.94
N PHE A 59 -2.47 -11.75 -8.60
CA PHE A 59 -2.52 -12.65 -9.75
C PHE A 59 -3.05 -14.04 -9.37
N ILE A 60 -2.51 -14.66 -8.31
CA ILE A 60 -2.97 -15.96 -7.84
C ILE A 60 -4.43 -15.89 -7.39
N MET A 61 -4.81 -14.85 -6.64
CA MET A 61 -6.20 -14.65 -6.21
C MET A 61 -7.15 -14.51 -7.41
N LEU A 62 -6.73 -13.84 -8.48
CA LEU A 62 -7.52 -13.71 -9.71
C LEU A 62 -7.69 -15.06 -10.40
N VAL A 63 -6.60 -15.83 -10.54
CA VAL A 63 -6.63 -17.18 -11.14
C VAL A 63 -7.55 -18.10 -10.33
N VAL A 64 -7.39 -18.13 -9.00
CA VAL A 64 -8.23 -18.93 -8.09
C VAL A 64 -9.69 -18.52 -8.19
N MET A 65 -9.99 -17.22 -8.19
CA MET A 65 -11.35 -16.73 -8.31
C MET A 65 -12.00 -17.14 -9.63
N LEU A 66 -11.28 -17.05 -10.76
CA LEU A 66 -11.80 -17.44 -12.08
C LEU A 66 -11.93 -18.97 -12.22
N ALA A 67 -11.02 -19.74 -11.63
CA ALA A 67 -11.03 -21.20 -11.71
C ALA A 67 -12.06 -21.85 -10.79
N MET A 68 -12.19 -21.36 -9.55
CA MET A 68 -13.03 -21.99 -8.52
C MET A 68 -14.45 -21.41 -8.45
N THR A 69 -14.72 -20.24 -9.03
CA THR A 69 -16.06 -19.64 -8.98
C THR A 69 -16.92 -20.13 -10.15
N PRO A 70 -18.08 -20.76 -9.89
CA PRO A 70 -18.99 -21.19 -10.95
C PRO A 70 -19.38 -20.03 -11.86
N ARG A 71 -19.44 -20.25 -13.19
CA ARG A 71 -19.76 -19.22 -14.19
C ARG A 71 -21.06 -18.46 -13.90
N ALA A 72 -22.07 -19.15 -13.36
CA ALA A 72 -23.33 -18.53 -12.95
C ALA A 72 -23.17 -17.52 -11.80
N ARG A 73 -22.18 -17.74 -10.91
CA ARG A 73 -21.86 -16.84 -9.80
C ARG A 73 -20.96 -15.69 -10.24
N LEU A 74 -20.06 -15.93 -11.20
CA LEU A 74 -19.20 -14.89 -11.81
C LEU A 74 -19.99 -13.76 -12.49
N ARG A 75 -21.19 -14.04 -13.01
CA ARG A 75 -22.06 -13.02 -13.62
C ARG A 75 -22.76 -12.10 -12.60
N ARG A 76 -22.64 -12.37 -11.30
CA ARG A 76 -23.25 -11.51 -10.28
C ARG A 76 -22.41 -10.25 -10.07
N VAL A 77 -23.07 -9.12 -9.89
CA VAL A 77 -22.46 -7.80 -9.66
C VAL A 77 -21.30 -7.83 -8.66
N PRO A 78 -21.41 -8.49 -7.47
CA PRO A 78 -20.30 -8.57 -6.52
C PRO A 78 -19.03 -9.22 -7.11
N SER A 79 -19.20 -10.32 -7.83
CA SER A 79 -18.07 -11.04 -8.42
C SER A 79 -17.41 -10.25 -9.54
N ILE A 80 -18.19 -9.54 -10.36
CA ILE A 80 -17.67 -8.67 -11.42
C ILE A 80 -16.85 -7.53 -10.82
N VAL A 81 -17.38 -6.85 -9.79
CA VAL A 81 -16.68 -5.72 -9.15
C VAL A 81 -15.39 -6.20 -8.47
N SER A 82 -15.41 -7.34 -7.79
CA SER A 82 -14.20 -7.91 -7.19
C SER A 82 -13.15 -8.28 -8.24
N VAL A 83 -13.54 -8.89 -9.37
CA VAL A 83 -12.60 -9.19 -10.47
C VAL A 83 -12.00 -7.91 -11.06
N LEU A 84 -12.83 -6.88 -11.30
CA LEU A 84 -12.38 -5.59 -11.82
C LEU A 84 -11.43 -4.87 -10.85
N ALA A 85 -11.75 -4.86 -9.55
CA ALA A 85 -10.89 -4.29 -8.52
C ALA A 85 -9.54 -5.01 -8.48
N LEU A 86 -9.54 -6.34 -8.58
CA LEU A 86 -8.31 -7.14 -8.54
C LEU A 86 -7.46 -6.95 -9.81
N ALA A 87 -8.09 -6.86 -10.99
CA ALA A 87 -7.41 -6.58 -12.26
C ALA A 87 -6.80 -5.17 -12.29
N LEU A 88 -7.54 -4.16 -11.81
CA LEU A 88 -7.03 -2.79 -11.76
C LEU A 88 -5.94 -2.62 -10.70
N ASN A 89 -6.03 -3.33 -9.58
CA ASN A 89 -4.95 -3.38 -8.60
C ASN A 89 -3.68 -4.01 -9.21
N LEU A 90 -3.81 -5.10 -9.99
CA LEU A 90 -2.68 -5.71 -10.71
C LEU A 90 -2.00 -4.70 -11.65
N ILE A 91 -2.78 -3.96 -12.45
CA ILE A 91 -2.26 -2.92 -13.36
C ILE A 91 -1.51 -1.84 -12.59
N ARG A 92 -2.05 -1.37 -11.44
CA ARG A 92 -1.36 -0.37 -10.62
C ARG A 92 -0.05 -0.87 -10.05
N VAL A 93 -0.04 -2.07 -9.46
CA VAL A 93 1.17 -2.60 -8.86
C VAL A 93 2.24 -2.79 -9.94
N LEU A 94 1.85 -3.22 -11.15
CA LEU A 94 2.73 -3.24 -12.32
C LEU A 94 3.27 -1.84 -12.67
N LEU A 95 2.41 -0.82 -12.77
CA LEU A 95 2.83 0.55 -13.07
C LEU A 95 3.77 1.13 -12.00
N ILE A 96 3.51 0.86 -10.72
CA ILE A 96 4.38 1.27 -9.62
C ILE A 96 5.71 0.54 -9.69
N SER A 97 5.73 -0.76 -9.99
CA SER A 97 6.98 -1.51 -10.20
C SER A 97 7.79 -0.96 -11.38
N LEU A 98 7.14 -0.52 -12.46
CA LEU A 98 7.80 0.12 -13.60
C LEU A 98 8.37 1.50 -13.23
N PHE A 99 7.73 2.24 -12.32
CA PHE A 99 8.30 3.47 -11.79
C PHE A 99 9.65 3.23 -11.09
N TYR A 100 9.83 2.09 -10.41
CA TYR A 100 11.10 1.79 -9.76
C TYR A 100 12.27 1.58 -10.73
N ILE A 101 11.96 1.16 -11.96
CA ILE A 101 12.92 0.94 -13.05
C ILE A 101 13.15 2.23 -13.86
N SER A 102 12.27 3.22 -13.72
CA SER A 102 12.33 4.46 -14.49
C SER A 102 13.51 5.35 -14.12
N ASP A 103 13.88 6.26 -15.04
CA ASP A 103 14.97 7.22 -14.85
C ASP A 103 14.74 8.15 -13.64
N TRP A 104 13.51 8.23 -13.10
CA TRP A 104 13.21 8.91 -11.84
C TRP A 104 13.97 8.33 -10.63
N ASN A 105 14.33 7.05 -10.66
CA ASN A 105 15.07 6.39 -9.60
C ASN A 105 16.57 6.25 -9.86
N ARG A 106 17.08 6.84 -10.94
CA ARG A 106 18.54 6.90 -11.15
C ARG A 106 19.20 7.64 -10.00
N PHE A 107 20.31 7.07 -9.52
CA PHE A 107 21.11 7.63 -8.44
C PHE A 107 21.36 9.14 -8.63
N TYR A 108 21.78 9.57 -9.83
CA TYR A 108 22.03 10.97 -10.14
C TYR A 108 20.80 11.87 -9.94
N THR A 109 19.67 11.55 -10.58
CA THR A 109 18.42 12.34 -10.48
C THR A 109 17.87 12.35 -9.05
N ARG A 110 18.01 11.26 -8.32
CA ARG A 110 17.53 11.11 -6.94
C ARG A 110 18.35 11.91 -5.93
N VAL A 111 19.64 12.03 -6.19
CA VAL A 111 20.63 12.70 -5.33
C VAL A 111 20.74 14.18 -5.62
N THR A 112 20.75 14.55 -6.90
CA THR A 112 20.99 15.94 -7.34
C THR A 112 19.69 16.71 -7.56
N GLY A 113 18.55 16.02 -7.62
CA GLY A 113 17.26 16.61 -7.99
C GLY A 113 17.16 17.04 -9.45
N ASP A 114 18.17 16.72 -10.27
CA ASP A 114 18.21 17.12 -11.67
C ASP A 114 17.28 16.24 -12.53
N ILE A 115 16.22 16.89 -13.03
CA ILE A 115 15.17 16.29 -13.85
C ILE A 115 15.43 16.42 -15.36
N GLU A 116 16.52 17.08 -15.79
CA GLU A 116 16.83 17.29 -17.22
C GLU A 116 17.05 15.97 -17.98
N PHE A 117 17.51 14.94 -17.29
CA PHE A 117 17.79 13.61 -17.87
C PHE A 117 16.58 12.67 -17.89
N VAL A 118 15.42 13.11 -17.39
CA VAL A 118 14.22 12.27 -17.32
C VAL A 118 13.47 12.31 -18.65
N ALA A 119 13.46 11.19 -19.38
CA ALA A 119 12.72 11.09 -20.64
C ALA A 119 11.21 11.35 -20.45
N ARG A 120 10.58 12.09 -21.37
CA ARG A 120 9.14 12.43 -21.34
C ARG A 120 8.20 11.23 -21.23
N HIS A 121 8.61 10.05 -21.68
CA HIS A 121 7.83 8.82 -21.52
C HIS A 121 7.58 8.48 -20.04
N TRP A 122 8.57 8.71 -19.16
CA TRP A 122 8.46 8.46 -17.73
C TRP A 122 7.58 9.47 -17.00
N TRP A 123 7.48 10.70 -17.51
CA TRP A 123 6.51 11.68 -17.03
C TRP A 123 5.07 11.22 -17.27
N ASN A 124 4.77 10.74 -18.48
CA ASN A 124 3.44 10.23 -18.82
C ASN A 124 3.09 9.01 -17.97
N LEU A 125 4.04 8.11 -17.71
CA LEU A 125 3.84 6.94 -16.88
C LEU A 125 3.47 7.31 -15.43
N SER A 126 4.19 8.28 -14.84
CA SER A 126 3.90 8.78 -13.49
C SER A 126 2.52 9.44 -13.39
N VAL A 127 2.15 10.27 -14.38
CA VAL A 127 0.82 10.90 -14.44
C VAL A 127 -0.29 9.84 -14.55
N VAL A 128 -0.12 8.85 -15.43
CA VAL A 128 -1.07 7.74 -15.58
C VAL A 128 -1.20 6.95 -14.28
N ALA A 129 -0.09 6.69 -13.57
CA ALA A 129 -0.11 5.99 -12.28
C ALA A 129 -0.86 6.79 -11.20
N THR A 130 -0.67 8.11 -11.13
CA THR A 130 -1.41 8.99 -10.21
C THR A 130 -2.90 9.01 -10.53
N VAL A 131 -3.26 9.18 -11.81
CA VAL A 131 -4.67 9.20 -12.25
C VAL A 131 -5.36 7.87 -11.99
N LEU A 132 -4.67 6.74 -12.20
CA LEU A 132 -5.20 5.40 -11.93
C LEU A 132 -5.35 5.10 -10.44
N SER A 133 -4.62 5.80 -9.56
CA SER A 133 -4.74 5.57 -8.11
C SER A 133 -6.15 5.87 -7.59
N ILE A 134 -6.81 6.91 -8.10
CA ILE A 134 -8.16 7.33 -7.69
C ILE A 134 -9.23 6.25 -7.99
N PRO A 135 -9.46 5.83 -9.25
CA PRO A 135 -10.46 4.82 -9.56
C PRO A 135 -10.18 3.49 -8.87
N ILE A 136 -8.92 3.17 -8.60
CA ILE A 136 -8.55 1.96 -7.86
C ILE A 136 -9.00 2.03 -6.41
N THR A 137 -8.75 3.15 -5.71
CA THR A 137 -9.26 3.34 -4.34
C THR A 137 -10.77 3.22 -4.32
N VAL A 138 -11.47 3.87 -5.24
CA VAL A 138 -12.93 3.81 -5.35
C VAL A 138 -13.41 2.38 -5.56
N LEU A 139 -12.76 1.60 -6.43
CA LEU A 139 -13.14 0.23 -6.69
C LEU A 139 -12.86 -0.71 -5.53
N ILE A 140 -11.76 -0.51 -4.79
CA ILE A 140 -11.46 -1.28 -3.59
C ILE A 140 -12.55 -1.02 -2.55
N GLU A 141 -12.83 0.23 -2.22
CA GLU A 141 -13.87 0.64 -1.27
C GLU A 141 -15.27 0.16 -1.71
N LEU A 142 -15.58 0.24 -3.01
CA LEU A 142 -16.83 -0.27 -3.56
C LEU A 142 -16.94 -1.79 -3.42
N SER A 143 -15.85 -2.52 -3.70
CA SER A 143 -15.81 -3.97 -3.54
C SER A 143 -16.04 -4.38 -2.08
N LEU A 144 -15.53 -3.60 -1.13
CA LEU A 144 -15.72 -3.79 0.31
C LEU A 144 -17.17 -3.53 0.71
N ILE A 145 -17.79 -2.44 0.24
CA ILE A 145 -19.21 -2.15 0.46
C ILE A 145 -20.10 -3.27 -0.06
N ILE A 146 -19.86 -3.76 -1.28
CA ILE A 146 -20.71 -4.79 -1.88
C ILE A 146 -20.59 -6.10 -1.11
N GLN A 147 -19.38 -6.46 -0.69
CA GLN A 147 -19.14 -7.62 0.17
C GLN A 147 -19.86 -7.46 1.51
N ALA A 148 -19.70 -6.31 2.17
CA ALA A 148 -20.36 -5.99 3.42
C ALA A 148 -21.89 -6.04 3.27
N TRP A 149 -22.47 -5.45 2.23
CA TRP A 149 -23.91 -5.46 1.98
C TRP A 149 -24.48 -6.88 1.96
N SER A 150 -23.80 -7.81 1.26
CA SER A 150 -24.21 -9.21 1.21
C SER A 150 -24.22 -9.89 2.59
N MET A 151 -23.34 -9.46 3.49
CA MET A 151 -23.23 -9.97 4.86
C MET A 151 -24.24 -9.33 5.82
N LEU A 152 -24.50 -8.02 5.64
CA LEU A 152 -25.42 -7.22 6.43
C LEU A 152 -26.90 -7.49 6.12
N GLN A 153 -27.23 -8.07 4.97
CA GLN A 153 -28.63 -8.46 4.65
C GLN A 153 -29.26 -9.40 5.68
N LEU A 154 -28.44 -10.15 6.43
CA LEU A 154 -28.90 -11.10 7.43
C LEU A 154 -28.87 -10.53 8.87
N TRP A 155 -28.70 -9.21 9.04
CA TRP A 155 -28.69 -8.53 10.35
C TRP A 155 -30.04 -7.88 10.67
N PRO A 156 -30.32 -7.62 11.97
CA PRO A 156 -31.47 -6.82 12.38
C PRO A 156 -31.46 -5.43 11.71
N THR A 157 -32.64 -4.94 11.33
CA THR A 157 -32.81 -3.71 10.53
C THR A 157 -32.06 -2.50 11.10
N VAL A 158 -32.10 -2.29 12.42
CA VAL A 158 -31.44 -1.13 13.07
C VAL A 158 -29.92 -1.20 12.97
N GLN A 159 -29.34 -2.34 13.35
CA GLN A 159 -27.89 -2.54 13.29
C GLN A 159 -27.36 -2.49 11.84
N LYS A 160 -28.17 -2.99 10.89
CA LYS A 160 -27.87 -2.91 9.46
C LYS A 160 -27.69 -1.47 8.99
N TRP A 161 -28.63 -0.58 9.30
CA TRP A 161 -28.56 0.81 8.84
C TRP A 161 -27.44 1.60 9.51
N ILE A 162 -27.18 1.36 10.80
CA ILE A 162 -26.06 2.00 11.51
C ILE A 162 -24.72 1.58 10.90
N ALA A 163 -24.49 0.28 10.74
CA ALA A 163 -23.25 -0.23 10.17
C ALA A 163 -23.06 0.15 8.70
N LEU A 164 -24.15 0.20 7.92
CA LEU A 164 -24.11 0.70 6.54
C LEU A 164 -23.78 2.19 6.49
N GLY A 165 -24.43 3.00 7.33
CA GLY A 165 -24.20 4.44 7.39
C GLY A 165 -22.75 4.77 7.74
N LEU A 166 -22.20 4.10 8.76
CA LEU A 166 -20.79 4.27 9.14
C LEU A 166 -19.82 3.82 8.05
N SER A 167 -20.13 2.70 7.36
CA SER A 167 -19.31 2.21 6.26
C SER A 167 -19.30 3.18 5.07
N VAL A 168 -20.47 3.71 4.69
CA VAL A 168 -20.58 4.70 3.61
C VAL A 168 -19.87 6.01 3.98
N MET A 169 -19.99 6.46 5.24
CA MET A 169 -19.28 7.65 5.71
C MET A 169 -17.76 7.49 5.62
N LEU A 170 -17.22 6.36 6.10
CA LEU A 170 -15.78 6.07 6.02
C LEU A 170 -15.27 5.96 4.58
N VAL A 171 -16.05 5.33 3.69
CA VAL A 171 -15.71 5.22 2.28
C VAL A 171 -15.71 6.59 1.60
N LEU A 172 -16.75 7.41 1.83
CA LEU A 172 -16.83 8.77 1.27
C LEU A 172 -15.65 9.63 1.73
N LEU A 173 -15.31 9.56 3.02
CA LEU A 173 -14.17 10.27 3.57
C LEU A 173 -12.86 9.81 2.92
N THR A 174 -12.66 8.50 2.79
CA THR A 174 -11.46 7.92 2.17
C THR A 174 -11.33 8.30 0.70
N VAL A 175 -12.45 8.29 -0.04
CA VAL A 175 -12.48 8.72 -1.45
C VAL A 175 -12.17 10.21 -1.57
N ALA A 176 -12.77 11.07 -0.74
CA ALA A 176 -12.50 12.50 -0.74
C ALA A 176 -11.01 12.80 -0.47
N PHE A 177 -10.40 12.12 0.51
CA PHE A 177 -8.97 12.24 0.79
C PHE A 177 -8.08 11.63 -0.31
N SER A 178 -8.56 10.65 -1.07
CA SER A 178 -7.87 10.12 -2.26
C SER A 178 -7.74 11.19 -3.35
N PHE A 179 -8.82 11.94 -3.60
CA PHE A 179 -8.79 13.09 -4.52
C PHE A 179 -7.86 14.17 -4.01
N PHE A 180 -7.96 14.55 -2.73
CA PHE A 180 -7.09 15.55 -2.12
C PHE A 180 -5.61 15.18 -2.22
N ASN A 181 -5.25 13.94 -1.88
CA ASN A 181 -3.89 13.43 -1.99
C ASN A 181 -3.37 13.44 -3.44
N SER A 182 -4.22 13.12 -4.42
CA SER A 182 -3.83 13.11 -5.84
C SER A 182 -3.58 14.52 -6.37
N ILE A 183 -4.37 15.50 -5.93
CA ILE A 183 -4.16 16.93 -6.25
C ILE A 183 -2.86 17.43 -5.60
N MET A 184 -2.66 17.15 -4.30
CA MET A 184 -1.43 17.54 -3.59
C MET A 184 -0.19 16.87 -4.19
N GLN A 185 -0.31 15.63 -4.67
CA GLN A 185 0.77 14.95 -5.39
C GLN A 185 1.11 15.65 -6.71
N ALA A 186 0.11 16.05 -7.50
CA ALA A 186 0.33 16.81 -8.72
C ALA A 186 0.97 18.18 -8.46
N LEU A 187 0.54 18.87 -7.40
CA LEU A 187 1.13 20.14 -6.96
C LEU A 187 2.57 19.97 -6.46
N TRP A 188 2.88 18.88 -5.76
CA TRP A 188 4.26 18.59 -5.36
C TRP A 188 5.17 18.39 -6.57
N ILE A 189 4.72 17.69 -7.60
CA ILE A 189 5.52 17.48 -8.83
C ILE A 189 5.77 18.81 -9.57
N LEU A 190 4.81 19.75 -9.54
CA LEU A 190 4.88 21.03 -10.26
C LEU A 190 5.59 22.15 -9.49
N TYR A 191 5.45 22.19 -8.16
CA TYR A 191 5.86 23.31 -7.31
C TYR A 191 6.72 22.91 -6.10
N SER A 192 7.06 21.62 -5.94
CA SER A 192 7.89 21.10 -4.84
C SER A 192 7.39 21.47 -3.42
N ILE A 193 6.07 21.52 -3.23
CA ILE A 193 5.44 21.90 -1.95
C ILE A 193 5.51 20.75 -0.93
N ASN A 194 6.23 20.93 0.18
CA ASN A 194 6.54 19.88 1.15
C ASN A 194 5.32 19.34 1.95
N GLU A 195 4.15 19.98 1.88
CA GLU A 195 2.92 19.63 2.60
C GLU A 195 2.27 18.31 2.14
N TYR A 196 2.69 17.76 1.00
CA TYR A 196 2.21 16.49 0.45
C TYR A 196 2.34 15.31 1.43
N LEU A 197 3.40 15.27 2.23
CA LEU A 197 3.67 14.15 3.14
C LEU A 197 2.56 13.98 4.20
N TYR A 198 2.04 15.09 4.74
CA TYR A 198 0.96 15.07 5.71
C TYR A 198 -0.36 14.60 5.09
N ALA A 199 -0.69 15.13 3.90
CA ALA A 199 -1.88 14.71 3.15
C ALA A 199 -1.86 13.20 2.85
N LYS A 200 -0.70 12.69 2.43
CA LYS A 200 -0.48 11.27 2.16
C LYS A 200 -0.64 10.41 3.42
N ALA A 201 -0.07 10.83 4.55
CA ALA A 201 -0.17 10.10 5.80
C ALA A 201 -1.63 9.97 6.28
N VAL A 202 -2.41 11.06 6.20
CA VAL A 202 -3.83 11.05 6.56
C VAL A 202 -4.64 10.12 5.64
N TYR A 203 -4.41 10.19 4.33
CA TYR A 203 -5.06 9.31 3.36
C TYR A 203 -4.76 7.83 3.63
N ILE A 204 -3.49 7.47 3.87
CA ILE A 204 -3.09 6.08 4.18
C ILE A 204 -3.75 5.61 5.48
N GLY A 205 -3.80 6.48 6.50
CA GLY A 205 -4.47 6.19 7.77
C GLY A 205 -5.96 5.89 7.59
N LEU A 206 -6.67 6.74 6.84
CA LEU A 206 -8.10 6.57 6.55
C LEU A 206 -8.38 5.30 5.74
N PHE A 207 -7.60 5.05 4.69
CA PHE A 207 -7.74 3.85 3.86
C PHE A 207 -7.53 2.57 4.69
N THR A 208 -6.50 2.57 5.55
CA THR A 208 -6.23 1.45 6.46
C THR A 208 -7.35 1.26 7.49
N ALA A 209 -7.90 2.36 8.01
CA ALA A 209 -9.03 2.34 8.93
C ALA A 209 -10.30 1.79 8.27
N SER A 210 -10.57 2.16 7.01
CA SER A 210 -11.70 1.63 6.23
C SER A 210 -11.61 0.11 6.08
N ILE A 211 -10.47 -0.40 5.62
CA ILE A 211 -10.24 -1.84 5.48
C ILE A 211 -10.41 -2.55 6.84
N SER A 212 -9.82 -2.00 7.90
CA SER A 212 -9.91 -2.56 9.25
C SER A 212 -11.35 -2.63 9.75
N TRP A 213 -12.16 -1.60 9.46
CA TRP A 213 -13.59 -1.55 9.77
C TRP A 213 -14.38 -2.64 9.05
N PHE A 214 -14.16 -2.83 7.75
CA PHE A 214 -14.81 -3.88 6.98
C PHE A 214 -14.40 -5.28 7.44
N CYS A 215 -13.11 -5.49 7.77
CA CYS A 215 -12.64 -6.73 8.37
C CYS A 215 -13.34 -7.01 9.71
N PHE A 216 -13.50 -6.00 10.56
CA PHE A 216 -14.23 -6.12 11.82
C PHE A 216 -15.70 -6.54 11.59
N LEU A 217 -16.40 -5.90 10.66
CA LEU A 217 -17.79 -6.27 10.31
C LEU A 217 -17.89 -7.73 9.85
N PHE A 218 -16.91 -8.21 9.09
CA PHE A 218 -16.89 -9.60 8.67
C PHE A 218 -16.67 -10.57 9.83
N ILE A 219 -15.74 -10.28 10.74
CA ILE A 219 -15.51 -11.09 11.95
C ILE A 219 -16.78 -11.15 12.81
N VAL A 220 -17.43 -10.01 13.07
CA VAL A 220 -18.66 -9.98 13.85
C VAL A 220 -19.75 -10.83 13.19
N ARG A 221 -19.89 -10.76 11.86
CA ARG A 221 -20.84 -11.61 11.14
C ARG A 221 -20.52 -13.10 11.32
N LEU A 222 -19.25 -13.48 11.20
CA LEU A 222 -18.82 -14.87 11.38
C LEU A 222 -19.09 -15.35 12.81
N LEU A 223 -18.86 -14.52 13.81
CA LEU A 223 -19.13 -14.82 15.21
C LEU A 223 -20.63 -14.97 15.48
N ILE A 224 -21.47 -14.05 14.98
CA ILE A 224 -22.93 -14.15 15.09
C ILE A 224 -23.41 -15.42 14.40
N HIS A 225 -22.96 -15.68 13.17
CA HIS A 225 -23.31 -16.89 12.44
C HIS A 225 -22.86 -18.15 13.18
N MET A 226 -21.65 -18.15 13.75
CA MET A 226 -21.16 -19.25 14.57
C MET A 226 -22.05 -19.42 15.80
N TYR A 227 -22.37 -18.36 16.54
CA TYR A 227 -23.19 -18.42 17.76
C TYR A 227 -24.60 -18.95 17.46
N THR A 228 -25.28 -18.39 16.45
CA THR A 228 -26.63 -18.80 16.06
C THR A 228 -26.66 -20.23 15.52
N ASN A 229 -25.64 -20.68 14.78
CA ASN A 229 -25.56 -22.05 14.26
C ASN A 229 -24.89 -23.04 15.23
N ARG A 230 -24.22 -22.59 16.31
CA ARG A 230 -23.56 -23.46 17.33
C ARG A 230 -24.52 -24.05 18.35
N SER A 231 -25.80 -23.68 18.36
CA SER A 231 -26.77 -24.38 19.20
C SER A 231 -27.08 -25.80 18.67
N ILE A 232 -26.64 -26.16 17.46
CA ILE A 232 -26.87 -27.49 16.89
C ILE A 232 -25.53 -28.15 16.56
N LEU A 233 -25.06 -28.90 17.56
CA LEU A 233 -24.05 -29.98 17.56
C LEU A 233 -22.58 -29.62 17.94
N PRO A 234 -22.11 -30.11 19.11
CA PRO A 234 -20.70 -30.35 19.35
C PRO A 234 -20.30 -31.61 18.59
N SER A 235 -19.45 -31.50 17.57
CA SER A 235 -18.85 -32.69 16.96
C SER A 235 -17.41 -32.43 16.55
N LEU A 236 -16.52 -32.81 17.47
CA LEU A 236 -15.28 -33.55 17.21
C LEU A 236 -15.11 -33.97 15.74
N LYS A 237 -14.30 -33.23 14.97
CA LYS A 237 -13.29 -33.74 14.00
C LYS A 237 -12.84 -32.63 13.05
N GLY A 238 -11.61 -32.15 13.28
CA GLY A 238 -10.85 -31.30 12.36
C GLY A 238 -11.15 -29.81 12.50
N LEU A 239 -10.08 -29.00 12.49
CA LEU A 239 -10.15 -27.56 12.25
C LEU A 239 -11.07 -27.32 11.05
N LYS A 240 -12.30 -26.89 11.32
CA LYS A 240 -13.32 -26.73 10.28
C LYS A 240 -12.90 -25.50 9.47
N ALA A 241 -13.18 -25.47 8.16
CA ALA A 241 -12.86 -24.33 7.29
C ALA A 241 -13.31 -22.95 7.88
N MET A 242 -14.31 -22.96 8.75
CA MET A 242 -14.77 -21.84 9.55
C MET A 242 -13.71 -21.29 10.52
N ASP A 243 -12.98 -22.14 11.25
CA ASP A 243 -11.94 -21.74 12.22
C ASP A 243 -10.73 -21.14 11.51
N MET A 244 -10.34 -21.72 10.36
CA MET A 244 -9.28 -21.16 9.52
C MET A 244 -9.69 -19.78 8.98
N LEU A 245 -10.94 -19.62 8.56
CA LEU A 245 -11.45 -18.35 8.04
C LEU A 245 -11.53 -17.28 9.15
N ILE A 246 -11.90 -17.64 10.38
CA ILE A 246 -11.84 -16.73 11.54
C ILE A 246 -10.39 -16.36 11.86
N MET A 247 -9.47 -17.33 11.87
CA MET A 247 -8.05 -17.09 12.15
C MET A 247 -7.42 -16.18 11.08
N THR A 248 -7.67 -16.43 9.79
CA THR A 248 -7.19 -15.59 8.69
C THR A 248 -7.72 -14.15 8.80
N ASN A 249 -9.01 -13.95 9.12
CA ASN A 249 -9.55 -12.60 9.27
C ASN A 249 -9.09 -11.89 10.54
N GLY A 250 -8.90 -12.62 11.64
CA GLY A 250 -8.28 -12.07 12.87
C GLY A 250 -6.83 -11.62 12.63
N ILE A 251 -6.05 -12.41 11.88
CA ILE A 251 -4.69 -12.03 11.46
C ILE A 251 -4.72 -10.79 10.56
N LEU A 252 -5.66 -10.71 9.60
CA LEU A 252 -5.85 -9.54 8.74
C LEU A 252 -6.28 -8.28 9.51
N MET A 253 -6.80 -8.40 10.74
CA MET A 253 -7.12 -7.25 11.60
C MET A 253 -5.91 -6.83 12.47
N LEU A 254 -5.09 -7.79 12.90
CA LEU A 254 -3.86 -7.54 13.66
C LEU A 254 -2.78 -6.85 12.82
N ILE A 255 -2.61 -7.26 11.55
CA ILE A 255 -1.53 -6.75 10.70
C ILE A 255 -1.66 -5.23 10.46
N PRO A 256 -2.80 -4.69 9.97
CA PRO A 256 -2.98 -3.25 9.78
C PRO A 256 -2.86 -2.45 11.08
N GLY A 257 -3.42 -2.97 12.18
CA GLY A 257 -3.41 -2.34 13.50
C GLY A 257 -2.03 -2.31 14.18
N LEU A 258 -1.14 -3.24 13.84
CA LEU A 258 0.27 -3.21 14.24
C LEU A 258 1.07 -2.24 13.38
N SER A 259 0.86 -2.25 12.05
CA SER A 259 1.58 -1.35 11.13
C SER A 259 1.24 0.14 11.30
N SER A 260 0.03 0.49 11.74
CA SER A 260 -0.34 1.89 12.01
C SER A 260 0.19 2.43 13.35
N ARG A 261 0.65 1.56 14.25
CA ARG A 261 1.28 1.95 15.54
C ARG A 261 2.79 2.12 15.46
N LEU A 262 3.42 1.56 14.44
CA LEU A 262 4.88 1.65 14.22
C LEU A 262 5.43 3.02 13.74
N PRO A 263 4.66 4.00 13.22
CA PRO A 263 5.24 5.30 12.85
C PRO A 263 5.60 6.21 14.03
N HIS A 264 5.16 5.90 15.26
CA HIS A 264 5.45 6.72 16.44
C HIS A 264 6.69 6.30 17.24
N PHE A 265 7.47 5.32 16.75
CA PHE A 265 8.70 4.86 17.40
C PHE A 265 9.96 4.99 16.52
N SER A 266 9.98 5.94 15.58
CA SER A 266 11.26 6.45 15.10
C SER A 266 11.60 7.71 15.91
N PRO A 267 12.56 7.65 16.84
CA PRO A 267 13.11 8.89 17.39
C PRO A 267 13.74 9.67 16.23
N ASN A 268 13.48 10.97 16.18
CA ASN A 268 14.19 11.92 15.32
C ASN A 268 15.69 11.62 15.35
N PRO A 269 16.37 11.38 14.21
CA PRO A 269 17.71 11.91 14.06
C PRO A 269 17.55 13.40 13.76
N THR A 270 18.17 14.21 14.61
CA THR A 270 18.45 15.63 14.43
C THR A 270 18.77 16.02 13.00
#